data_AF-A0A2L1U454-F1
#
_entry.id   AF-A0A2L1U454-F1
#
_cell.length_a   1.000
_cell.length_b   1.000
_cell.length_c   1.000
_cell.angle_alpha   90.00
_cell.angle_beta   90.00
_cell.angle_gamma   90.00
#
_symmetry.space_group_name_H-M   'P 1'
#
loop_
_entity.id
_entity.type
_entity.pdbx_description
1 polymer ?
#
loop_
_entity_poly.entity_id
_entity_poly.type
_entity_poly.pdbx_seq_one_letter_code
_entity_poly.pdbx_strand_id
1 'polypeptide(L)'
;MVSKQVEQQVIEQLTGYRDIVGRLRVLESYSVGNGITVSRLNEDDHLQELHQKLRDLPSYMYLTPYEQKLEMAANAYLASHPAGTKAQLRAVQNCNPLDEEDAKNLRDLQNKIRKVIKARTGVVDGYEAILEQLSEYQDLKAEKEKIDRVLEVMGQQESHLADLLRLRYIEGLPVVEVAAELGVVRRTFDRWRLRAIKNYSKLIGMS
;
A
#
# COMPACT_ATOMS: atom_id res chain seq x y z
N MET A 1 16.76 15.32 30.56
CA MET A 1 15.30 15.54 30.57
C MET A 1 14.82 15.45 29.13
N VAL A 2 13.62 14.91 28.87
CA VAL A 2 13.04 14.99 27.52
C VAL A 2 12.72 16.47 27.27
N SER A 3 13.13 17.01 26.13
CA SER A 3 12.78 18.40 25.79
C SER A 3 11.26 18.49 25.52
N LYS A 4 10.65 19.65 25.76
CA LYS A 4 9.24 19.86 25.42
C LYS A 4 8.94 19.59 23.93
N GLN A 5 9.94 19.80 23.07
CA GLN A 5 9.84 19.53 21.63
C GLN A 5 9.74 18.03 21.35
N VAL A 6 10.60 17.21 21.96
CA VAL A 6 10.55 15.74 21.81
C VAL A 6 9.26 15.18 22.40
N GLU A 7 8.82 15.70 23.55
CA GLU A 7 7.54 15.32 24.14
C GLU A 7 6.37 15.58 23.17
N GLN A 8 6.36 16.76 22.54
CA GLN A 8 5.33 17.14 21.59
C GLN A 8 5.36 16.27 20.33
N GLN A 9 6.54 15.97 19.78
CA GLN A 9 6.70 15.09 18.62
C GLN A 9 6.17 13.68 18.88
N VAL A 10 6.45 13.10 20.05
CA VAL A 10 5.92 11.79 20.42
C VAL A 10 4.38 11.81 20.50
N ILE A 11 3.81 12.87 21.08
CA ILE A 11 2.36 13.02 21.19
C ILE A 11 1.73 13.16 19.80
N GLU A 12 2.30 13.99 18.94
CA GLU A 12 1.81 14.21 17.57
C GLU A 12 1.82 12.91 16.77
N GLN A 13 2.92 12.16 16.81
CA GLN A 13 3.02 10.89 16.10
C GLN A 13 1.98 9.86 16.59
N LEU A 14 1.83 9.72 17.91
CA LEU A 14 0.86 8.77 18.48
C LEU A 14 -0.59 9.19 18.24
N THR A 15 -0.87 10.51 18.26
CA THR A 15 -2.21 11.04 17.98
C THR A 15 -2.57 10.85 16.50
N GLY A 16 -1.61 11.01 15.60
CA GLY A 16 -1.78 10.78 14.16
C GLY A 16 -1.94 9.31 13.77
N TYR A 17 -1.72 8.35 14.68
CA TYR A 17 -1.79 6.92 14.36
C TYR A 17 -3.15 6.50 13.77
N ARG A 18 -4.27 7.01 14.31
CA ARG A 18 -5.60 6.70 13.79
C ARG A 18 -5.84 7.29 12.41
N ASP A 19 -5.25 8.44 12.11
CA ASP A 19 -5.32 9.06 10.80
C ASP A 19 -4.51 8.25 9.79
N ILE A 20 -3.31 7.77 10.16
CA ILE A 20 -2.50 6.85 9.35
C ILE A 20 -3.31 5.58 9.03
N VAL A 21 -3.91 4.93 10.04
CA VAL A 21 -4.72 3.73 9.83
C VAL A 21 -5.96 4.00 8.97
N GLY A 22 -6.63 5.13 9.18
CA GLY A 22 -7.78 5.55 8.37
C GLY A 22 -7.39 5.79 6.91
N ARG A 23 -6.26 6.47 6.69
CA ARG A 23 -5.74 6.77 5.35
C ARG A 23 -5.29 5.52 4.62
N LEU A 24 -4.62 4.58 5.31
CA LEU A 24 -4.28 3.26 4.76
C LEU A 24 -5.53 2.50 4.29
N ARG A 25 -6.60 2.46 5.10
CA ARG A 25 -7.87 1.81 4.70
C ARG A 25 -8.49 2.47 3.45
N VAL A 26 -8.43 3.80 3.38
CA VAL A 26 -8.92 4.56 2.23
C VAL A 26 -8.07 4.22 0.99
N LEU A 27 -6.74 4.24 1.11
CA LEU A 27 -5.80 3.87 0.03
C LEU A 27 -5.97 2.42 -0.44
N GLU A 28 -6.26 1.48 0.47
CA GLU A 28 -6.57 0.08 0.14
C GLU A 28 -7.89 -0.09 -0.62
N SER A 29 -8.88 0.75 -0.32
CA SER A 29 -10.20 0.70 -0.95
C SER A 29 -10.24 1.28 -2.37
N TYR A 30 -9.22 2.05 -2.77
CA TYR A 30 -9.11 2.52 -4.14
C TYR A 30 -8.77 1.36 -5.07
N SER A 31 -9.76 0.95 -5.86
CA SER A 31 -9.57 0.04 -6.98
C SER A 31 -8.76 0.75 -8.07
N VAL A 32 -7.46 0.50 -8.12
CA VAL A 32 -6.68 0.74 -9.34
C VAL A 32 -7.27 -0.22 -10.39
N GLY A 33 -7.78 0.29 -11.51
CA GLY A 33 -8.59 -0.46 -12.47
C GLY A 33 -8.08 -1.88 -12.83
N ASN A 34 -8.99 -2.77 -13.24
CA ASN A 34 -8.83 -4.23 -13.45
C ASN A 34 -8.93 -5.11 -12.19
N GLY A 35 -9.51 -4.63 -11.08
CA GLY A 35 -9.80 -5.48 -9.91
C GLY A 35 -8.56 -5.87 -9.08
N ILE A 36 -7.46 -5.13 -9.23
CA ILE A 36 -6.25 -5.28 -8.43
C ILE A 36 -6.24 -4.16 -7.38
N THR A 37 -6.31 -4.53 -6.11
CA THR A 37 -6.20 -3.60 -4.98
C THR A 37 -4.73 -3.23 -4.74
N VAL A 38 -4.48 -2.00 -4.28
CA VAL A 38 -3.13 -1.45 -3.98
C VAL A 38 -2.33 -2.38 -3.06
N SER A 39 -3.00 -3.13 -2.18
CA SER A 39 -2.40 -4.14 -1.31
C SER A 39 -1.57 -5.22 -2.03
N ARG A 40 -1.86 -5.52 -3.31
CA ARG A 40 -1.14 -6.53 -4.11
C ARG A 40 0.09 -6.00 -4.85
N LEU A 41 0.33 -4.70 -4.86
CA LEU A 41 1.47 -4.07 -5.54
C LEU A 41 2.67 -3.87 -4.60
N ASN A 42 2.58 -4.30 -3.35
CA ASN A 42 3.50 -3.93 -2.27
C ASN A 42 4.86 -4.66 -2.27
N GLU A 43 5.18 -5.34 -3.36
CA GLU A 43 6.28 -6.29 -3.41
C GLU A 43 6.89 -6.31 -4.82
N ASP A 44 7.90 -5.46 -5.06
CA ASP A 44 8.59 -5.36 -6.37
C ASP A 44 9.24 -6.69 -6.79
N ASP A 45 9.64 -7.55 -5.84
CA ASP A 45 10.11 -8.92 -6.10
C ASP A 45 8.97 -9.86 -6.52
N HIS A 46 7.75 -9.64 -6.02
CA HIS A 46 6.61 -10.47 -6.35
C HIS A 46 6.00 -10.17 -7.71
N LEU A 47 6.26 -9.03 -8.35
CA LEU A 47 5.83 -8.81 -9.74
C LEU A 47 6.60 -9.71 -10.72
N GLN A 48 7.91 -9.90 -10.51
CA GLN A 48 8.69 -10.84 -11.30
C GLN A 48 8.35 -12.29 -10.97
N GLU A 49 8.20 -12.63 -9.68
CA GLU A 49 7.77 -13.98 -9.29
C GLU A 49 6.34 -14.30 -9.76
N LEU A 50 5.43 -13.34 -9.72
CA LEU A 50 4.07 -13.48 -10.24
C LEU A 50 4.14 -13.69 -11.74
N HIS A 51 4.93 -12.90 -12.47
CA HIS A 51 5.17 -13.14 -13.89
C HIS A 51 5.71 -14.55 -14.17
N GLN A 52 6.56 -15.08 -13.30
CA GLN A 52 7.13 -16.41 -13.44
C GLN A 52 6.11 -17.51 -13.11
N LYS A 53 5.32 -17.36 -12.05
CA LYS A 53 4.26 -18.29 -11.64
C LYS A 53 3.08 -18.29 -12.61
N LEU A 54 2.72 -17.13 -13.17
CA LEU A 54 1.66 -17.01 -14.16
C LEU A 54 2.03 -17.60 -15.52
N ARG A 55 3.33 -17.74 -15.83
CA ARG A 55 3.81 -18.26 -17.12
C ARG A 55 3.42 -19.72 -17.37
N ASP A 56 3.34 -20.50 -16.31
CA ASP A 56 3.08 -21.94 -16.37
C ASP A 56 1.61 -22.29 -16.02
N LEU A 57 0.80 -21.28 -15.70
CA LEU A 57 -0.61 -21.46 -15.39
C LEU A 57 -1.47 -21.28 -16.64
N PRO A 58 -2.61 -21.97 -16.74
CA PRO A 58 -3.59 -21.69 -17.79
C PRO A 58 -4.17 -20.29 -17.63
N SER A 59 -4.34 -19.57 -18.74
CA SER A 59 -4.77 -18.18 -18.74
C SER A 59 -6.12 -17.93 -18.06
N TYR A 60 -7.02 -18.91 -18.06
CA TYR A 60 -8.30 -18.80 -17.38
C TYR A 60 -8.22 -18.69 -15.85
N MET A 61 -7.08 -19.04 -15.23
CA MET A 61 -6.88 -18.98 -13.79
C MET A 61 -6.53 -17.58 -13.29
N TYR A 62 -6.04 -16.70 -14.16
CA TYR A 62 -5.52 -15.39 -13.76
C TYR A 62 -5.95 -14.24 -14.68
N LEU A 63 -6.53 -14.51 -15.84
CA LEU A 63 -7.16 -13.51 -16.69
C LEU A 63 -8.66 -13.41 -16.39
N THR A 64 -9.19 -12.19 -16.42
CA THR A 64 -10.64 -11.98 -16.41
C THR A 64 -11.29 -12.51 -17.70
N PRO A 65 -12.61 -12.81 -17.73
CA PRO A 65 -13.28 -13.27 -18.94
C PRO A 65 -13.10 -12.33 -20.15
N TYR A 66 -13.00 -11.02 -19.89
CA TYR A 66 -12.72 -10.04 -20.94
C TYR A 66 -11.28 -10.13 -21.45
N GLU A 67 -10.29 -10.38 -20.59
CA GLU A 67 -8.90 -10.54 -20.99
C GLU A 67 -8.62 -11.86 -21.68
N GLN A 68 -9.32 -12.94 -21.30
CA GLN A 68 -9.32 -14.20 -22.03
C GLN A 68 -9.83 -13.99 -23.47
N LYS A 69 -10.88 -13.17 -23.67
CA LYS A 69 -11.34 -12.81 -25.03
C LYS A 69 -10.27 -12.08 -25.84
N LEU A 70 -9.57 -11.12 -25.22
CA LEU A 70 -8.49 -10.39 -25.89
C LEU A 70 -7.31 -11.31 -26.23
N GLU A 71 -6.99 -12.26 -25.35
CA GLU A 71 -5.96 -13.27 -25.57
C GLU A 71 -6.35 -14.25 -26.68
N MET A 72 -7.60 -14.72 -26.70
CA MET A 72 -8.13 -15.56 -27.77
C MET A 72 -8.05 -14.86 -29.13
N ALA A 73 -8.47 -13.59 -29.20
CA ALA A 73 -8.33 -12.78 -30.40
C ALA A 73 -6.85 -12.61 -30.79
N ALA A 74 -5.97 -12.34 -29.82
CA ALA A 74 -4.53 -12.25 -30.08
C ALA A 74 -3.98 -13.55 -30.68
N ASN A 75 -4.32 -14.70 -30.11
CA ASN A 75 -3.84 -16.01 -30.58
C ASN A 75 -4.43 -16.42 -31.93
N ALA A 76 -5.64 -15.95 -32.27
CA ALA A 76 -6.26 -16.21 -33.56
C ALA A 76 -5.56 -15.46 -34.71
N TYR A 77 -5.05 -14.25 -34.45
CA TYR A 77 -4.54 -13.35 -35.49
C TYR A 77 -3.02 -13.12 -35.47
N LEU A 78 -2.33 -13.41 -34.37
CA LEU A 78 -0.88 -13.27 -34.27
C LEU A 78 -0.20 -14.57 -34.68
N ALA A 79 0.57 -14.51 -35.77
CA ALA A 79 1.40 -15.63 -36.21
C ALA A 79 2.60 -15.90 -35.27
N SER A 80 3.04 -14.90 -34.51
CA SER A 80 4.07 -15.02 -33.47
C SER A 80 3.87 -13.98 -32.37
N HIS A 81 4.38 -14.26 -31.18
CA HIS A 81 4.33 -13.37 -30.02
C HIS A 81 5.70 -12.69 -29.84
N PRO A 82 5.95 -11.56 -30.50
CA PRO A 82 7.24 -10.90 -30.43
C PRO A 82 7.55 -10.43 -29.00
N ALA A 83 8.82 -10.53 -28.63
CA ALA A 83 9.30 -9.98 -27.37
C ALA A 83 9.37 -8.44 -27.46
N GLY A 84 8.83 -7.76 -26.43
CA GLY A 84 8.86 -6.30 -26.31
C GLY A 84 7.56 -5.61 -26.72
N THR A 85 7.11 -4.66 -25.89
CA THR A 85 5.78 -4.03 -25.98
C THR A 85 5.57 -3.23 -27.27
N LYS A 86 6.62 -2.57 -27.81
CA LYS A 86 6.56 -1.87 -29.10
C LYS A 86 6.39 -2.84 -30.29
N ALA A 87 7.03 -4.01 -30.22
CA ALA A 87 6.91 -5.02 -31.27
C ALA A 87 5.54 -5.70 -31.22
N GLN A 88 5.03 -5.98 -30.02
CA GLN A 88 3.66 -6.47 -29.80
C GLN A 88 2.62 -5.51 -30.36
N LEU A 89 2.76 -4.19 -30.11
CA LEU A 89 1.84 -3.20 -30.67
C LEU A 89 1.79 -3.26 -32.21
N ARG A 90 2.95 -3.31 -32.87
CA ARG A 90 3.03 -3.41 -34.33
C ARG A 90 2.39 -4.70 -34.85
N ALA A 91 2.62 -5.82 -34.16
CA ALA A 91 2.05 -7.10 -34.55
C ALA A 91 0.52 -7.06 -34.52
N VAL A 92 -0.08 -6.51 -33.45
CA VAL A 92 -1.55 -6.36 -33.34
C VAL A 92 -2.10 -5.31 -34.32
N GLN A 93 -1.34 -4.29 -34.68
CA GLN A 93 -1.74 -3.31 -35.70
C GLN A 93 -1.78 -3.87 -37.11
N ASN A 94 -1.00 -4.92 -37.40
CA ASN A 94 -0.93 -5.56 -38.70
C ASN A 94 -1.96 -6.70 -38.86
N CYS A 95 -2.73 -7.01 -37.82
CA CYS A 95 -3.80 -7.99 -37.89
C CYS A 95 -5.00 -7.43 -38.66
N ASN A 96 -5.51 -8.21 -39.62
CA ASN A 96 -6.76 -7.92 -40.31
C ASN A 96 -7.90 -8.72 -39.66
N PRO A 97 -8.82 -8.09 -38.93
CA PRO A 97 -9.95 -8.78 -38.32
C PRO A 97 -10.89 -9.34 -39.39
N LEU A 98 -11.50 -10.50 -39.10
CA LEU A 98 -12.50 -11.14 -39.98
C LEU A 98 -13.92 -10.64 -39.68
N ASP A 99 -14.19 -10.19 -38.45
CA ASP A 99 -15.48 -9.66 -38.03
C ASP A 99 -15.37 -8.41 -37.12
N GLU A 100 -16.52 -7.81 -36.78
CA GLU A 100 -16.59 -6.60 -35.98
C GLU A 100 -16.22 -6.82 -34.50
N GLU A 101 -16.46 -8.02 -33.95
CA GLU A 101 -16.12 -8.35 -32.56
C GLU A 101 -14.60 -8.46 -32.40
N ASP A 102 -13.94 -9.12 -33.33
CA ASP A 102 -12.49 -9.23 -33.40
C ASP A 102 -11.83 -7.88 -33.70
N ALA A 103 -12.44 -7.05 -34.55
CA ALA A 103 -11.98 -5.68 -34.77
C ALA A 103 -12.00 -4.86 -33.48
N LYS A 104 -13.04 -5.02 -32.66
CA LYS A 104 -13.15 -4.36 -31.35
C LYS A 104 -12.12 -4.90 -30.36
N ASN A 105 -11.99 -6.23 -30.26
CA ASN A 105 -11.04 -6.88 -29.36
C ASN A 105 -9.59 -6.50 -29.70
N LEU A 106 -9.21 -6.49 -30.99
CA LEU A 106 -7.88 -6.08 -31.42
C LEU A 106 -7.61 -4.60 -31.14
N ARG A 107 -8.60 -3.71 -31.31
CA ARG A 107 -8.47 -2.29 -30.91
C ARG A 107 -8.27 -2.12 -29.41
N ASP A 108 -9.04 -2.85 -28.61
CA ASP A 108 -8.92 -2.82 -27.15
C ASP A 108 -7.57 -3.35 -26.67
N LEU A 109 -7.06 -4.40 -27.31
CA LEU A 109 -5.72 -4.92 -27.09
C LEU A 109 -4.64 -3.90 -27.47
N GLN A 110 -4.75 -3.23 -28.62
CA GLN A 110 -3.84 -2.13 -28.99
C GLN A 110 -3.85 -1.00 -27.96
N ASN A 111 -5.03 -0.62 -27.47
CA ASN A 111 -5.17 0.42 -26.46
C ASN A 111 -4.52 0.01 -25.14
N LYS A 112 -4.67 -1.25 -24.71
CA LYS A 112 -3.96 -1.78 -23.54
C LYS A 112 -2.44 -1.75 -23.74
N ILE A 113 -1.92 -2.22 -24.87
CA ILE A 113 -0.48 -2.21 -25.15
C ILE A 113 0.06 -0.76 -25.21
N ARG A 114 -0.67 0.17 -25.82
CA ARG A 114 -0.32 1.61 -25.84
C ARG A 114 -0.25 2.19 -24.43
N LYS A 115 -1.18 1.83 -23.54
CA LYS A 115 -1.13 2.26 -22.13
C LYS A 115 0.13 1.75 -21.44
N VAL A 116 0.52 0.49 -21.67
CA VAL A 116 1.77 -0.08 -21.12
C VAL A 116 3.02 0.60 -21.69
N ILE A 117 3.06 0.87 -23.00
CA ILE A 117 4.16 1.64 -23.61
C ILE A 117 4.23 3.04 -23.01
N LYS A 118 3.08 3.74 -22.91
CA LYS A 118 2.97 5.10 -22.36
C LYS A 118 3.49 5.15 -20.91
N ALA A 119 3.13 4.17 -20.09
CA ALA A 119 3.61 4.00 -18.71
C ALA A 119 5.14 3.79 -18.65
N ARG A 120 5.71 3.04 -19.60
CA ARG A 120 7.17 2.78 -19.65
C ARG A 120 8.00 3.89 -20.30
N THR A 121 7.39 4.73 -21.15
CA THR A 121 8.08 5.83 -21.83
C THR A 121 7.87 7.19 -21.17
N GLY A 122 7.22 7.25 -20.00
CA GLY A 122 7.14 8.46 -19.17
C GLY A 122 6.27 9.58 -19.71
N VAL A 123 5.33 9.31 -20.63
CA VAL A 123 4.34 10.34 -21.01
C VAL A 123 3.21 10.31 -20.00
N VAL A 124 3.21 11.31 -19.14
CA VAL A 124 2.31 11.53 -18.01
C VAL A 124 0.87 11.71 -18.52
N ASP A 125 -0.02 10.86 -18.02
CA ASP A 125 -1.38 11.22 -17.58
C ASP A 125 -2.08 9.92 -17.17
N GLY A 126 -2.20 9.72 -15.85
CA GLY A 126 -2.96 8.64 -15.22
C GLY A 126 -2.17 7.69 -14.31
N TYR A 127 -0.87 7.49 -14.54
CA TYR A 127 -0.03 6.59 -13.73
C TYR A 127 0.73 7.29 -12.60
N GLU A 128 1.05 8.58 -12.78
CA GLU A 128 1.75 9.38 -11.76
C GLU A 128 0.93 9.47 -10.47
N ALA A 129 -0.38 9.68 -10.57
CA ALA A 129 -1.28 9.67 -9.42
C ALA A 129 -1.34 8.30 -8.71
N ILE A 130 -1.16 7.19 -9.44
CA ILE A 130 -1.13 5.84 -8.86
C ILE A 130 0.21 5.60 -8.15
N LEU A 131 1.31 6.02 -8.76
CA LEU A 131 2.64 5.95 -8.14
C LEU A 131 2.72 6.80 -6.87
N GLU A 132 2.15 8.00 -6.91
CA GLU A 132 2.07 8.89 -5.75
C GLU A 132 1.24 8.25 -4.63
N GLN A 133 0.09 7.66 -4.94
CA GLN A 133 -0.73 6.92 -3.96
C GLN A 133 -0.04 5.68 -3.41
N LEU A 134 0.72 4.95 -4.24
CA LEU A 134 1.48 3.77 -3.80
C LEU A 134 2.63 4.18 -2.89
N SER A 135 3.37 5.23 -3.25
CA SER A 135 4.42 5.81 -2.41
C SER A 135 3.85 6.27 -1.08
N GLU A 136 2.73 7.00 -1.11
CA GLU A 136 2.03 7.43 0.11
C GLU A 136 1.63 6.23 0.99
N TYR A 137 1.07 5.17 0.38
CA TYR A 137 0.70 3.95 1.10
C TYR A 137 1.91 3.28 1.75
N GLN A 138 3.04 3.18 1.04
CA GLN A 138 4.27 2.57 1.55
C GLN A 138 4.84 3.38 2.73
N ASP A 139 4.90 4.70 2.61
CA ASP A 139 5.40 5.60 3.65
C ASP A 139 4.54 5.49 4.92
N LEU A 140 3.22 5.56 4.77
CA LEU A 140 2.27 5.43 5.88
C LEU A 140 2.31 4.04 6.53
N LYS A 141 2.47 2.98 5.74
CA LYS A 141 2.59 1.61 6.27
C LYS A 141 3.88 1.46 7.06
N ALA A 142 4.99 1.97 6.55
CA ALA A 142 6.28 1.94 7.24
C ALA A 142 6.22 2.74 8.56
N GLU A 143 5.56 3.90 8.57
CA GLU A 143 5.36 4.68 9.79
C GLU A 143 4.51 3.93 10.82
N LYS A 144 3.37 3.36 10.39
CA LYS A 144 2.52 2.52 11.26
C LYS A 144 3.32 1.38 11.89
N GLU A 145 4.04 0.61 11.08
CA GLU A 145 4.84 -0.52 11.55
C GLU A 145 5.92 -0.09 12.54
N LYS A 146 6.54 1.07 12.31
CA LYS A 146 7.53 1.64 13.23
C LYS A 146 6.92 1.94 14.59
N ILE A 147 5.74 2.57 14.64
CA ILE A 147 5.02 2.85 15.89
C ILE A 147 4.64 1.54 16.60
N ASP A 148 4.09 0.58 15.85
CA ASP A 148 3.66 -0.72 16.38
C ASP A 148 4.83 -1.47 17.03
N ARG A 149 5.98 -1.55 16.34
CA ARG A 149 7.19 -2.22 16.85
C ARG A 149 7.72 -1.55 18.11
N VAL A 150 7.73 -0.22 18.18
CA VAL A 150 8.18 0.50 19.38
C VAL A 150 7.26 0.18 20.57
N LEU A 151 5.94 0.25 20.37
CA LEU A 151 4.97 -0.06 21.44
C LEU A 151 5.00 -1.54 21.84
N GLU A 152 5.29 -2.45 20.92
CA GLU A 152 5.49 -3.87 21.22
C GLU A 152 6.73 -4.09 22.10
N VAL A 153 7.89 -3.53 21.70
CA VAL A 153 9.13 -3.62 22.49
C VAL A 153 8.96 -2.99 23.87
N MET A 154 8.28 -1.83 23.95
CA MET A 154 7.92 -1.24 25.24
C MET A 154 7.01 -2.15 26.05
N GLY A 155 6.04 -2.80 25.41
CA GLY A 155 5.10 -3.71 26.05
C GLY A 155 5.76 -4.94 26.68
N GLN A 156 6.80 -5.47 26.04
CA GLN A 156 7.58 -6.60 26.55
C GLN A 156 8.38 -6.25 27.82
N GLN A 157 8.83 -5.00 27.94
CA GLN A 157 9.61 -4.53 29.09
C GLN A 157 8.71 -4.01 30.22
N GLU A 158 7.78 -3.12 29.86
CA GLU A 158 6.92 -2.37 30.79
C GLU A 158 5.54 -2.13 30.15
N SER A 159 4.72 -3.19 30.10
CA SER A 159 3.36 -3.19 29.51
C SER A 159 2.53 -1.94 29.84
N HIS A 160 2.43 -1.61 31.13
CA HIS A 160 1.68 -0.46 31.62
C HIS A 160 2.08 0.90 31.01
N LEU A 161 3.32 1.07 30.55
CA LEU A 161 3.76 2.31 29.88
C LEU A 161 3.34 2.34 28.41
N ALA A 162 3.39 1.19 27.72
CA ALA A 162 2.90 1.09 26.36
C ALA A 162 1.37 1.29 26.32
N ASP A 163 0.66 0.69 27.27
CA ASP A 163 -0.79 0.80 27.38
C ASP A 163 -1.22 2.22 27.73
N LEU A 164 -0.49 2.92 28.60
CA LEU A 164 -0.70 4.34 28.85
C LEU A 164 -0.63 5.18 27.57
N LEU A 165 0.37 4.96 26.71
CA LEU A 165 0.52 5.69 25.46
C LEU A 165 -0.61 5.38 24.48
N ARG A 166 -0.98 4.10 24.35
CA ARG A 166 -2.10 3.67 23.51
C ARG A 166 -3.41 4.31 23.95
N LEU A 167 -3.79 4.13 25.22
CA LEU A 167 -5.05 4.65 25.75
C LEU A 167 -5.12 6.17 25.67
N ARG A 168 -4.02 6.87 26.02
CA ARG A 168 -4.05 8.32 26.08
C ARG A 168 -3.99 8.99 24.72
N TYR A 169 -3.14 8.51 23.82
CA TYR A 169 -2.81 9.24 22.58
C TYR A 169 -3.32 8.57 21.32
N ILE A 170 -3.43 7.24 21.29
CA ILE A 170 -4.04 6.54 20.14
C ILE A 170 -5.56 6.50 20.29
N GLU A 171 -6.07 6.03 21.44
CA GLU A 171 -7.51 5.98 21.69
C GLU A 171 -8.11 7.34 22.07
N GLY A 172 -7.26 8.29 22.50
CA GLY A 172 -7.67 9.65 22.82
C GLY A 172 -8.39 9.80 24.16
N LEU A 173 -8.34 8.79 25.03
CA LEU A 173 -9.06 8.79 26.31
C LEU A 173 -8.55 9.90 27.24
N PRO A 174 -9.43 10.57 28.01
CA PRO A 174 -9.03 11.58 28.97
C PRO A 174 -8.20 10.95 30.11
N VAL A 175 -7.34 11.75 30.73
CA VAL A 175 -6.40 11.27 31.74
C VAL A 175 -7.08 10.54 32.90
N VAL A 176 -8.29 10.95 33.29
CA VAL A 176 -9.04 10.31 34.38
C VAL A 176 -9.42 8.88 34.01
N GLU A 177 -9.90 8.67 32.78
CA GLU A 177 -10.26 7.35 32.27
C GLU A 177 -9.02 6.46 32.10
N VAL A 178 -7.94 6.99 31.52
CA VAL A 178 -6.68 6.23 31.40
C VAL A 178 -6.14 5.81 32.78
N ALA A 179 -6.20 6.70 33.77
CA ALA A 179 -5.78 6.39 35.12
C ALA A 179 -6.68 5.32 35.77
N ALA A 180 -7.98 5.36 35.52
CA ALA A 180 -8.93 4.35 35.99
C ALA A 180 -8.67 2.98 35.33
N GLU A 181 -8.52 2.93 34.01
CA GLU A 181 -8.22 1.71 33.24
C GLU A 181 -6.90 1.05 33.70
N LEU A 182 -5.89 1.86 34.00
CA LEU A 182 -4.60 1.37 34.51
C LEU A 182 -4.60 1.11 36.02
N GLY A 183 -5.70 1.36 36.74
CA GLY A 183 -5.81 1.18 38.19
C GLY A 183 -4.88 2.08 39.00
N VAL A 184 -4.60 3.30 38.53
CA VAL A 184 -3.66 4.24 39.16
C VAL A 184 -4.29 5.60 39.48
N VAL A 185 -3.69 6.29 40.45
CA VAL A 185 -4.02 7.69 40.74
C VAL A 185 -3.35 8.67 39.78
N ARG A 186 -3.91 9.88 39.65
CA ARG A 186 -3.40 10.93 38.74
C ARG A 186 -1.90 11.20 38.87
N ARG A 187 -1.40 11.28 40.10
CA ARG A 187 0.03 11.51 40.36
C ARG A 187 0.93 10.40 39.78
N THR A 188 0.47 9.15 39.85
CA THR A 188 1.19 8.00 39.28
C THR A 188 1.12 8.05 37.76
N PHE A 189 -0.04 8.39 37.18
CA PHE A 189 -0.19 8.62 35.74
C PHE A 189 0.81 9.67 35.23
N ASP A 190 0.89 10.85 35.87
CA ASP A 190 1.75 11.94 35.38
C ASP A 190 3.23 11.53 35.38
N ARG A 191 3.66 10.76 36.39
CA ARG A 191 5.02 10.19 36.47
C ARG A 191 5.25 9.13 35.40
N TRP A 192 4.29 8.23 35.19
CA TRP A 192 4.38 7.18 34.17
C TRP A 192 4.38 7.75 32.76
N ARG A 193 3.57 8.77 32.49
CA ARG A 193 3.52 9.49 31.22
C ARG A 193 4.90 10.01 30.81
N LEU A 194 5.60 10.72 31.71
CA LEU A 194 6.95 11.22 31.42
C LEU A 194 7.94 10.10 31.12
N ARG A 195 7.84 8.98 31.84
CA ARG A 195 8.68 7.80 31.63
C ARG A 195 8.37 7.10 30.31
N ALA A 196 7.09 6.94 29.99
CA ALA A 196 6.64 6.32 28.76
C ALA A 196 7.11 7.11 27.53
N ILE A 197 6.93 8.44 27.55
CA ILE A 197 7.38 9.33 26.47
C ILE A 197 8.91 9.25 26.30
N LYS A 198 9.67 9.24 27.41
CA LYS A 198 11.12 9.09 27.37
C LYS A 198 11.56 7.74 26.78
N ASN A 199 10.90 6.65 27.17
CA ASN A 199 11.22 5.32 26.66
C ASN A 199 10.91 5.22 25.17
N TYR A 200 9.73 5.71 24.76
CA TYR A 200 9.32 5.77 23.36
C TYR A 200 10.29 6.58 22.52
N SER A 201 10.63 7.81 22.95
CA SER A 201 11.54 8.70 22.21
C SER A 201 12.91 8.06 22.02
N LYS A 202 13.42 7.36 23.04
CA LYS A 202 14.68 6.63 22.97
C LYS A 202 14.65 5.49 21.94
N LEU A 203 13.58 4.68 21.94
CA LEU A 203 13.45 3.53 21.04
C LEU A 203 13.27 3.95 19.58
N ILE A 204 12.62 5.09 19.35
CA ILE A 204 12.36 5.58 17.99
C ILE A 204 13.48 6.46 17.43
N GLY A 205 14.46 6.83 18.27
CA GLY A 205 15.62 7.64 17.88
C GLY A 205 15.40 9.16 17.94
N MET A 206 14.43 9.62 18.74
CA MET A 206 14.20 11.04 19.04
C MET A 206 14.99 11.42 20.30
N SER A 207 16.05 12.21 20.13
CA SER A 207 16.95 12.66 21.20
C SER A 207 17.09 14.18 21.23
#